data_AF-A0A7V6UY76-F1
#
_entry.id   AF-A0A7V6UY76-F1
#
_cell.length_a   1.000
_cell.length_b   1.000
_cell.length_c   1.000
_cell.angle_alpha   90.00
_cell.angle_beta   90.00
_cell.angle_gamma   90.00
#
_symmetry.space_group_name_H-M   'P 1'
#
loop_
_entity.id
_entity.type
_entity.pdbx_description
1 polymer ?
#
loop_
_entity_poly.entity_id
_entity_poly.type
_entity_poly.pdbx_seq_one_letter_code
_entity_poly.pdbx_strand_id
1 'polypeptide(L)'
;MQEKDMVNDVLTMLKSSIKEYAGVITEASNGQLRQTIQQIRNNCEAFQYDLYKLAEQKGYYKPAQPASQSDIMQIKSQFGG
;
A
#
# COMPACT_ATOMS: atom_id res chain seq x y z
N MET A 1 -8.78 2.69 23.36
CA MET A 1 -8.13 2.67 22.03
C MET A 1 -8.83 3.73 21.20
N GLN A 2 -8.14 4.80 20.77
CA GLN A 2 -8.79 5.80 19.94
C GLN A 2 -9.03 5.19 18.55
N GLU A 3 -10.14 5.50 17.90
CA GLU A 3 -10.48 4.99 16.56
C GLU A 3 -9.33 5.21 15.56
N LYS A 4 -8.61 6.33 15.73
CA LYS A 4 -7.39 6.65 15.01
C LYS A 4 -6.27 5.59 15.16
N ASP A 5 -6.04 5.11 16.37
CA ASP A 5 -4.99 4.11 16.64
C ASP A 5 -5.37 2.78 15.99
N MET A 6 -6.64 2.37 16.12
CA MET A 6 -7.16 1.16 15.47
C MET A 6 -7.01 1.21 13.95
N VAL A 7 -7.33 2.35 13.33
CA VAL A 7 -7.20 2.53 11.89
C VAL A 7 -5.73 2.48 11.47
N ASN A 8 -4.82 3.10 12.23
CA ASN A 8 -3.39 3.04 11.94
C ASN A 8 -2.80 1.64 12.12
N ASP A 9 -3.25 0.89 13.12
CA ASP A 9 -2.84 -0.49 13.34
C ASP A 9 -3.27 -1.38 12.17
N VAL A 10 -4.54 -1.29 11.75
CA VAL A 10 -5.03 -2.04 10.58
C VAL A 10 -4.28 -1.65 9.31
N LEU A 11 -4.04 -0.36 9.07
CA LEU A 11 -3.24 0.11 7.93
C LEU A 11 -1.82 -0.46 7.96
N THR A 12 -1.22 -0.58 9.14
CA THR A 12 0.14 -1.14 9.32
C THR A 12 0.15 -2.64 9.07
N MET A 13 -0.84 -3.36 9.61
CA MET A 13 -1.01 -4.80 9.37
C MET A 13 -1.19 -5.10 7.87
N LEU A 14 -2.07 -4.36 7.18
CA LEU A 14 -2.29 -4.51 5.74
C LEU A 14 -1.00 -4.29 4.94
N LYS A 15 -0.22 -3.26 5.28
CA LYS A 15 1.08 -3.00 4.63
C LYS A 15 2.06 -4.17 4.83
N SER A 16 2.06 -4.78 6.01
CA SER A 16 2.90 -5.96 6.29
C SER A 16 2.45 -7.16 5.44
N SER A 17 1.15 -7.48 5.45
CA SER A 17 0.59 -8.59 4.68
C SER A 17 0.82 -8.44 3.18
N ILE A 18 0.66 -7.23 2.62
CA ILE A 18 0.93 -6.97 1.18
C ILE A 18 2.38 -7.30 0.82
N LYS A 19 3.35 -6.89 1.67
CA LYS A 19 4.77 -7.21 1.46
C LYS A 19 5.03 -8.71 1.52
N GLU A 20 4.42 -9.40 2.49
CA GLU A 20 4.57 -10.84 2.66
C GLU A 20 3.99 -11.60 1.45
N TYR A 21 2.81 -11.22 0.97
CA TYR A 21 2.24 -11.78 -0.26
C TYR A 21 3.12 -11.55 -1.48
N ALA A 22 3.77 -10.38 -1.59
CA ALA A 22 4.72 -10.13 -2.68
C ALA A 22 5.89 -11.13 -2.65
N GLY A 23 6.44 -11.44 -1.48
CA GLY A 23 7.48 -12.47 -1.31
C GLY A 23 6.98 -13.87 -1.70
N VAL A 24 5.81 -14.25 -1.20
CA VAL A 24 5.18 -15.55 -1.56
C VAL A 24 4.94 -15.66 -3.07
N ILE A 25 4.49 -14.59 -3.73
CA ILE A 25 4.27 -14.58 -5.19
C ILE A 25 5.57 -14.78 -5.96
N THR A 26 6.69 -14.22 -5.49
CA THR A 26 8.00 -14.38 -6.14
C THR A 26 8.59 -15.77 -5.94
N GLU A 27 8.29 -16.42 -4.82
CA GLU A 27 8.80 -17.76 -4.47
C GLU A 27 7.87 -18.89 -4.93
N ALA A 28 6.61 -18.58 -5.26
CA ALA A 28 5.62 -19.56 -5.71
C ALA A 28 5.95 -20.14 -7.09
N SER A 29 6.34 -21.41 -7.11
CA SER A 29 6.54 -22.21 -8.34
C SER A 29 5.22 -22.71 -8.95
N ASN A 30 4.17 -22.87 -8.14
CA ASN A 30 2.85 -23.27 -8.60
C ASN A 30 2.07 -22.06 -9.15
N GLY A 31 1.70 -22.12 -10.44
CA GLY A 31 1.01 -21.02 -11.13
C GLY A 31 -0.37 -20.68 -10.55
N GLN A 32 -1.14 -21.68 -10.11
CA GLN A 32 -2.46 -21.46 -9.52
C GLN A 32 -2.34 -20.80 -8.15
N LEU A 33 -1.43 -21.29 -7.29
CA LEU A 33 -1.15 -20.66 -6.00
C LEU A 33 -0.71 -19.21 -6.18
N ARG A 34 0.22 -18.97 -7.11
CA ARG A 34 0.69 -17.62 -7.44
C ARG A 34 -0.46 -16.69 -7.82
N GLN A 35 -1.35 -17.14 -8.69
CA GLN A 35 -2.50 -16.34 -9.12
C GLN A 35 -3.48 -16.06 -7.97
N THR A 36 -3.74 -17.04 -7.11
CA THR A 36 -4.58 -16.86 -5.92
C THR A 36 -3.98 -15.84 -4.96
N ILE A 37 -2.70 -15.93 -4.63
CA ILE A 37 -2.04 -14.96 -3.73
C ILE A 37 -1.99 -13.57 -4.37
N GLN A 38 -1.81 -13.47 -5.70
CA GLN A 38 -1.90 -12.19 -6.42
C GLN A 38 -3.28 -11.55 -6.27
N GLN A 39 -4.38 -12.32 -6.40
CA GLN A 39 -5.73 -11.81 -6.20
C GLN A 39 -5.96 -11.33 -4.76
N ILE A 40 -5.48 -12.09 -3.77
CA ILE A 40 -5.55 -11.70 -2.36
C ILE A 40 -4.80 -10.38 -2.13
N ARG A 41 -3.58 -10.27 -2.64
CA ARG A 41 -2.77 -9.05 -2.52
C ARG A 41 -3.50 -7.84 -3.13
N ASN A 42 -4.04 -7.99 -4.34
CA ASN A 42 -4.78 -6.92 -5.02
C ASN A 42 -6.02 -6.47 -4.21
N ASN A 43 -6.74 -7.42 -3.60
CA ASN A 43 -7.88 -7.10 -2.74
C ASN A 43 -7.44 -6.36 -1.47
N CYS A 44 -6.33 -6.76 -0.86
CA CYS A 44 -5.76 -6.06 0.30
C CYS A 44 -5.29 -4.64 -0.05
N GLU A 45 -4.70 -4.44 -1.23
CA GLU A 45 -4.31 -3.11 -1.73
C GLU A 45 -5.55 -2.21 -1.92
N ALA A 46 -6.62 -2.74 -2.53
CA ALA A 46 -7.87 -2.00 -2.70
C ALA A 46 -8.47 -1.59 -1.34
N PHE A 47 -8.57 -2.53 -0.41
CA PHE A 47 -9.08 -2.25 0.94
C PHE A 47 -8.20 -1.26 1.71
N GLN A 48 -6.87 -1.37 1.60
CA GLN A 48 -5.92 -0.44 2.22
C GLN A 48 -6.15 0.98 1.71
N TYR A 49 -6.40 1.15 0.41
CA TYR A 49 -6.66 2.45 -0.20
C TYR A 49 -7.98 3.06 0.27
N ASP A 50 -9.05 2.26 0.35
CA ASP A 50 -10.36 2.71 0.84
C ASP A 50 -10.29 3.10 2.32
N LEU A 51 -9.62 2.29 3.14
CA LEU A 51 -9.40 2.58 4.55
C LEU A 51 -8.56 3.85 4.74
N TYR A 52 -7.52 4.04 3.92
CA TYR A 52 -6.72 5.26 3.92
C TYR A 52 -7.59 6.50 3.62
N LYS A 53 -8.45 6.45 2.60
CA LYS A 53 -9.36 7.56 2.27
C LYS A 53 -10.31 7.89 3.40
N LEU A 54 -10.88 6.87 4.04
CA LEU A 54 -11.74 7.06 5.19
C LEU A 54 -10.98 7.69 6.37
N ALA A 55 -9.74 7.23 6.61
CA ALA A 55 -8.87 7.77 7.64
C ALA A 55 -8.49 9.24 7.39
N GLU A 56 -8.25 9.60 6.13
CA GLU A 56 -7.97 10.98 5.71
C GLU A 56 -9.20 11.88 5.93
N GLN A 57 -10.39 11.44 5.50
CA GLN A 57 -11.65 12.20 5.69
C GLN A 57 -11.98 12.45 7.16
N LYS A 58 -11.70 11.47 8.03
CA LYS A 58 -11.90 11.60 9.48
C LYS A 58 -10.77 12.37 10.20
N GLY A 59 -9.71 12.77 9.49
CA GLY A 59 -8.54 13.45 10.06
C GLY A 59 -7.63 12.54 10.90
N TYR A 60 -7.81 11.22 10.80
CA TYR A 60 -7.03 10.21 11.52
C TYR A 60 -5.68 9.93 10.86
N TYR A 61 -5.57 10.23 9.56
CA TYR A 61 -4.36 10.04 8.78
C TYR A 61 -4.02 11.31 8.00
N LYS A 62 -2.79 11.81 8.15
CA LYS A 62 -2.24 12.84 7.27
C LYS A 62 -1.33 12.15 6.26
N PRO A 63 -1.69 12.09 4.97
CA PRO A 63 -0.74 11.63 3.96
C PRO A 63 0.50 12.53 3.94
N ALA A 64 1.61 11.97 3.45
CA ALA A 64 2.74 12.78 3.05
C ALA A 64 2.26 13.85 2.05
N GLN A 65 2.76 15.08 2.20
CA GLN A 65 2.45 16.13 1.23
C GLN A 65 2.84 15.65 -0.17
N PRO A 66 2.01 15.89 -1.20
CA PRO A 66 2.40 15.58 -2.56
C PRO A 66 3.72 16.28 -2.86
N ALA A 67 4.66 15.55 -3.47
CA ALA A 67 5.94 16.12 -3.88
C ALA A 67 5.71 17.30 -4.83
N SER A 68 6.55 18.32 -4.75
CA SER A 68 6.43 19.46 -5.65
C SER A 68 6.67 19.00 -7.09
N GLN A 69 6.02 19.65 -8.05
CA GLN A 69 6.16 19.29 -9.45
C GLN A 69 7.62 19.40 -9.94
N SER A 70 8.37 20.34 -9.36
CA SER A 70 9.81 20.52 -9.58
C SER A 70 10.62 19.31 -9.11
N ASP A 71 10.34 18.78 -7.91
CA ASP A 71 11.03 17.58 -7.39
C ASP A 71 10.75 16.35 -8.27
N ILE A 72 9.50 16.21 -8.74
CA ILE A 72 9.11 15.10 -9.63
C ILE A 72 9.88 15.16 -10.95
N MET A 73 9.99 16.36 -11.56
CA MET A 73 10.74 16.54 -12.81
C MET A 73 12.24 16.27 -12.62
N GLN A 74 12.82 16.75 -11.52
CA GLN A 74 14.23 16.54 -11.22
C GLN A 74 14.56 15.05 -11.03
N ILE A 75 13.75 14.32 -10.27
CA ILE A 75 13.91 12.87 -10.07
C ILE A 75 13.73 12.12 -11.39
N LYS A 76 12.68 12.42 -12.17
CA LYS A 76 12.46 11.78 -13.49
C LYS A 76 13.66 11.96 -14.42
N SER A 77 14.27 13.15 -14.42
CA SER A 77 15.47 13.41 -15.23
C SER A 77 16.70 12.62 -14.76
N GLN A 78 16.77 12.19 -13.50
CA GLN A 78 17.87 11.37 -12.98
C GLN A 78 17.73 9.88 -13.32
N PHE A 79 16.50 9.38 -13.53
CA PHE A 79 16.23 7.97 -13.86
C PHE A 79 15.89 7.72 -15.34
N GLY A 80 15.80 8.76 -16.16
CA GLY A 80 15.46 8.69 -17.59
C GLY A 80 16.65 8.54 -18.54
N GLY A 81 17.75 7.93 -18.10
CA GLY A 81 18.95 7.66 -18.90
C GLY A 81 18.97 6.25 -19.46
#